data_AF-A0AAU8RT23-F1
#
_entry.id   AF-A0AAU8RT23-F1
#
_cell.length_a   1.000
_cell.length_b   1.000
_cell.length_c   1.000
_cell.angle_alpha   90.00
_cell.angle_beta   90.00
_cell.angle_gamma   90.00
#
_symmetry.space_group_name_H-M   'P 1'
#
loop_
_entity.id
_entity.type
_entity.pdbx_description
1 polymer ?
#
loop_
_entity_poly.entity_id
_entity_poly.type
_entity_poly.pdbx_seq_one_letter_code
_entity_poly.pdbx_strand_id
1 'polypeptide(L)'
;MNRPIGLLLVCLALNGCTSISKIYQVLADPTLPIGGPNQDISHLGLSLYAVDLPAPLPATQVVAKAQTASPAPLGQLTASLDATDAEGLTEKLSSLAEQLQENYPASIEGERAINEANGPAALASYTAIVPDLPLETSQKPQRQPPSSIAFKILQLRDDSLLLDATYEQVEEDLDKALGTTLISVDDYRLMPGHFKFIEHEELNERTRYIAVIARLADDPQGNWKDTVRIQPRGYNHTVHVHFENNGVELRHDSELRRDP
;
A
#
# COMPACT_ATOMS: atom_id res chain seq x y z
N MET A 1 9.39 45.99 67.60
CA MET A 1 8.52 45.75 66.43
C MET A 1 9.38 45.93 65.19
N ASN A 2 9.85 44.84 64.54
CA ASN A 2 10.55 44.82 63.23
C ASN A 2 11.18 43.43 62.94
N ARG A 3 10.37 42.40 62.60
CA ARG A 3 10.88 41.13 62.04
C ARG A 3 9.85 40.35 61.16
N PRO A 4 9.29 40.93 60.07
CA PRO A 4 8.78 40.05 58.99
C PRO A 4 9.38 40.32 57.61
N ILE A 5 10.25 41.32 57.44
CA ILE A 5 10.79 41.70 56.11
C ILE A 5 11.85 40.71 55.61
N GLY A 6 12.68 40.16 56.52
CA GLY A 6 13.73 39.20 56.13
C GLY A 6 13.20 37.85 55.64
N LEU A 7 12.02 37.43 56.11
CA LEU A 7 11.40 36.17 55.69
C LEU A 7 10.78 36.29 54.29
N LEU A 8 10.24 37.47 53.95
CA LEU A 8 9.59 37.72 52.67
C LEU A 8 10.60 37.78 51.50
N LEU A 9 11.84 38.21 51.76
CA LEU A 9 12.89 38.33 50.75
C LEU A 9 13.54 36.98 50.38
N VAL A 10 13.51 36.00 51.30
CA VAL A 10 13.98 34.62 51.06
C VAL A 10 12.99 33.84 50.18
N CYS A 11 11.69 34.04 50.33
CA CYS A 11 10.68 33.37 49.52
C CYS A 11 10.70 33.78 48.04
N LEU A 12 11.14 35.01 47.71
CA LEU A 12 11.28 35.42 46.31
C LEU A 12 12.42 34.72 45.56
N ALA A 13 13.47 34.26 46.26
CA ALA A 13 14.62 33.61 45.63
C ALA A 13 14.39 32.13 45.27
N LEU A 14 13.36 31.49 45.84
CA LEU A 14 13.11 30.04 45.69
C LEU A 14 12.09 29.70 44.59
N ASN A 15 11.47 30.69 43.93
CA ASN A 15 10.47 30.46 42.88
C ASN A 15 11.05 30.46 41.45
N GLY A 16 12.38 30.46 41.28
CA GLY A 16 13.04 30.61 39.98
C GLY A 16 13.59 29.33 39.32
N CYS A 17 13.27 28.12 39.80
CA CYS A 17 14.07 26.93 39.49
C CYS A 17 13.75 26.15 38.19
N THR A 18 12.76 26.50 37.37
CA THR A 18 12.46 25.70 36.15
C THR A 18 13.06 26.26 34.86
N SER A 19 13.43 27.55 34.83
CA SER A 19 13.91 28.20 33.60
C SER A 19 15.40 27.95 33.30
N ILE A 20 16.26 27.80 34.33
CA ILE A 20 17.72 27.74 34.13
C ILE A 20 18.22 26.38 33.65
N SER A 21 17.51 25.29 33.98
CA SER A 21 17.87 23.93 33.54
C SER A 21 17.76 23.76 32.02
N LYS A 22 16.80 24.44 31.38
CA LYS A 22 16.58 24.34 29.93
C LYS A 22 17.63 25.09 29.12
N ILE A 23 18.15 26.21 29.65
CA ILE A 23 19.21 27.00 29.01
C ILE A 23 20.51 26.16 28.90
N TYR A 24 20.82 25.37 29.92
CA TYR A 24 21.98 24.46 29.89
C TYR A 24 21.80 23.34 28.86
N GLN A 25 20.58 22.82 28.71
CA GLN A 25 20.25 21.75 27.77
C GLN A 25 20.41 22.19 26.31
N VAL A 26 19.96 23.41 25.97
CA VAL A 26 20.10 24.00 24.62
C VAL A 26 21.56 24.28 24.27
N LEU A 27 22.39 24.61 25.27
CA LEU A 27 23.83 24.81 25.05
C LEU A 27 24.56 23.49 24.74
N ALA A 28 24.09 22.38 25.32
CA ALA A 28 24.66 21.05 25.14
C ALA A 28 24.18 20.38 23.84
N ASP A 29 22.96 20.70 23.39
CA ASP A 29 22.41 20.22 22.13
C ASP A 29 21.59 21.35 21.47
N PRO A 30 22.20 22.11 20.52
CA PRO A 30 21.53 23.20 19.84
C PRO A 30 20.45 22.72 18.87
N THR A 31 20.27 21.40 18.70
CA THR A 31 19.18 20.81 17.91
C THR A 31 17.91 20.55 18.74
N LEU A 32 17.96 20.76 20.07
CA LEU A 32 16.78 20.68 20.93
C LEU A 32 15.79 21.82 20.61
N PRO A 33 14.55 21.51 20.18
CA PRO A 33 13.56 22.52 19.85
C PRO A 33 13.12 23.30 21.09
N ILE A 34 13.37 24.61 21.06
CA ILE A 34 13.01 25.54 22.13
C ILE A 34 11.55 25.99 21.99
N GLY A 35 10.62 25.18 22.49
CA GLY A 35 9.20 25.52 22.54
C GLY A 35 8.43 24.60 23.49
N GLY A 36 7.32 25.08 24.07
CA GLY A 36 6.33 24.20 24.71
C GLY A 36 5.74 23.21 23.69
N PRO A 37 4.91 22.23 24.09
CA PRO A 37 4.07 21.52 23.11
C PRO A 37 3.34 22.55 22.25
N ASN A 38 3.57 22.53 20.94
CA ASN A 38 2.77 23.32 20.02
C ASN A 38 1.30 22.90 20.24
N GLN A 39 0.42 23.86 20.53
CA GLN A 39 -1.00 23.58 20.78
C GLN A 39 -1.84 23.67 19.51
N ASP A 40 -1.22 23.96 18.37
CA ASP A 40 -1.88 23.94 17.08
C ASP A 40 -2.44 22.54 16.79
N ILE A 41 -3.49 22.51 15.98
CA ILE A 41 -4.19 21.27 15.64
C ILE A 41 -3.30 20.38 14.79
N SER A 42 -3.17 19.11 15.13
CA SER A 42 -2.29 18.21 14.38
C SER A 42 -2.70 18.12 12.91
N HIS A 43 -1.73 17.86 12.03
CA HIS A 43 -2.02 17.58 10.63
C HIS A 43 -1.85 16.10 10.31
N LEU A 44 -2.58 15.61 9.32
CA LEU A 44 -2.52 14.24 8.84
C LEU A 44 -2.19 14.20 7.35
N GLY A 45 -1.07 13.57 7.01
CA GLY A 45 -0.74 13.16 5.67
C GLY A 45 -1.01 11.66 5.48
N LEU A 46 -1.40 11.27 4.27
CA LEU A 46 -1.73 9.88 3.95
C LEU A 46 -0.82 9.35 2.85
N SER A 47 -0.26 8.17 3.05
CA SER A 47 0.55 7.43 2.09
C SER A 47 -0.22 6.18 1.68
N LEU A 48 -0.75 6.13 0.46
CA LEU A 48 -1.67 5.10 0.01
C LEU A 48 -0.97 4.16 -0.97
N TYR A 49 -1.06 2.85 -0.74
CA TYR A 49 -0.50 1.85 -1.63
C TYR A 49 -1.42 0.62 -1.77
N ALA A 50 -1.66 0.20 -3.01
CA ALA A 50 -2.39 -1.03 -3.30
C ALA A 50 -1.50 -2.00 -4.09
N VAL A 51 -1.36 -3.22 -3.57
CA VAL A 51 -0.60 -4.28 -4.24
C VAL A 51 -1.30 -4.66 -5.55
N ASP A 52 -0.50 -4.85 -6.60
CA ASP A 52 -1.01 -5.38 -7.86
C ASP A 52 -1.34 -6.86 -7.66
N LEU A 53 -2.62 -7.22 -7.82
CA LEU A 53 -3.03 -8.61 -7.75
C LEU A 53 -2.48 -9.32 -9.00
N PRO A 54 -1.65 -10.36 -8.85
CA PRO A 54 -1.23 -11.15 -9.99
C PRO A 54 -2.48 -11.66 -10.71
N ALA A 55 -2.49 -11.52 -12.04
CA ALA A 55 -3.62 -11.95 -12.86
C ALA A 55 -4.11 -13.33 -12.39
N PRO A 56 -5.42 -13.53 -12.17
CA PRO A 56 -5.90 -14.79 -11.66
C PRO A 56 -5.42 -15.89 -12.60
N LEU A 57 -4.66 -16.84 -12.04
CA LEU A 57 -4.33 -18.07 -12.76
C LEU A 57 -5.66 -18.65 -13.25
N PRO A 58 -5.76 -19.07 -14.52
CA PRO A 58 -7.01 -19.61 -15.05
C PRO A 58 -7.46 -20.72 -14.10
N ALA A 59 -8.63 -20.52 -13.50
CA ALA A 59 -9.25 -21.52 -12.64
C ALA A 59 -9.34 -22.80 -13.48
N THR A 60 -8.49 -23.78 -13.15
CA THR A 60 -8.60 -25.11 -13.72
C THR A 60 -9.96 -25.60 -13.26
N GLN A 61 -10.92 -25.61 -14.19
CA GLN A 61 -12.24 -26.16 -13.95
C GLN A 61 -12.01 -27.61 -13.51
N VAL A 62 -12.19 -27.88 -12.22
CA VAL A 62 -12.31 -29.23 -11.71
C VAL A 62 -13.69 -29.72 -12.15
N VAL A 63 -13.82 -30.03 -13.44
CA VAL A 63 -14.87 -30.93 -13.90
C VAL A 63 -14.41 -32.31 -13.50
N ALA A 64 -14.96 -32.78 -12.38
CA ALA A 64 -14.92 -34.17 -12.02
C ALA A 64 -15.58 -34.99 -13.13
N LYS A 65 -14.77 -35.65 -13.96
CA LYS A 65 -15.20 -36.86 -14.64
C LYS A 65 -14.09 -37.90 -14.60
N ALA A 66 -14.47 -39.05 -14.08
CA ALA A 66 -13.62 -40.19 -13.84
C ALA A 66 -12.99 -40.76 -15.12
N GLN A 67 -11.82 -41.35 -14.89
CA GLN A 67 -11.23 -42.53 -15.55
C GLN A 67 -10.36 -42.38 -16.81
N THR A 68 -9.11 -42.80 -16.57
CA THR A 68 -8.23 -43.69 -17.34
C THR A 68 -7.32 -43.13 -18.44
N ALA A 69 -6.05 -43.57 -18.29
CA ALA A 69 -4.97 -43.68 -19.26
C ALA A 69 -4.09 -42.43 -19.50
N SER A 70 -2.89 -42.49 -18.94
CA SER A 70 -1.68 -41.85 -19.48
C SER A 70 -1.42 -42.39 -20.90
N PRO A 71 -0.98 -41.53 -21.83
CA PRO A 71 0.46 -41.51 -22.12
C PRO A 71 1.03 -40.08 -22.27
N ALA A 72 2.11 -39.85 -21.52
CA ALA A 72 3.36 -39.09 -21.79
C ALA A 72 3.38 -37.82 -22.70
N PRO A 73 4.34 -36.89 -22.44
CA PRO A 73 4.07 -35.46 -22.39
C PRO A 73 4.60 -34.66 -23.60
N LEU A 74 4.06 -33.46 -23.82
CA LEU A 74 4.69 -32.43 -24.64
C LEU A 74 4.81 -31.13 -23.81
N GLY A 75 6.06 -30.75 -23.50
CA GLY A 75 6.43 -29.34 -23.29
C GLY A 75 6.69 -28.82 -21.88
N GLN A 76 6.83 -29.64 -20.84
CA GLN A 76 7.26 -29.14 -19.52
C GLN A 76 8.77 -29.31 -19.35
N LEU A 77 9.52 -28.21 -19.47
CA LEU A 77 10.93 -28.16 -19.09
C LEU A 77 11.00 -27.92 -17.57
N THR A 78 11.09 -29.01 -16.81
CA THR A 78 11.36 -28.97 -15.37
C THR A 78 12.81 -29.36 -15.15
N ALA A 79 13.63 -28.45 -14.62
CA ALA A 79 15.00 -28.73 -14.22
C ALA A 79 15.09 -28.67 -12.68
N SER A 80 15.53 -29.76 -12.05
CA SER A 80 15.90 -29.79 -10.62
C SER A 80 17.42 -29.76 -10.53
N LEU A 81 17.99 -28.78 -9.83
CA LEU A 81 19.42 -28.68 -9.59
C LEU A 81 19.71 -29.01 -8.13
N ASP A 82 20.36 -30.15 -7.91
CA ASP A 82 20.88 -30.55 -6.61
C ASP A 82 22.39 -30.79 -6.73
N ALA A 83 23.15 -30.18 -5.82
CA ALA A 83 24.60 -30.34 -5.70
C ALA A 83 25.03 -30.24 -4.23
N THR A 84 26.04 -31.02 -3.87
CA THR A 84 26.57 -31.11 -2.50
C THR A 84 27.73 -30.14 -2.26
N ASP A 85 28.28 -29.57 -3.33
CA ASP A 85 29.38 -28.60 -3.33
C ASP A 85 29.23 -27.58 -4.46
N ALA A 86 29.98 -26.49 -4.39
CA ALA A 86 29.89 -25.38 -5.34
C ALA A 86 30.43 -25.75 -6.73
N GLU A 87 31.47 -26.60 -6.81
CA GLU A 87 32.05 -27.01 -8.09
C GLU A 87 31.09 -27.89 -8.89
N GLY A 88 30.43 -28.86 -8.25
CA GLY A 88 29.44 -29.72 -8.89
C GLY A 88 28.16 -29.01 -9.32
N LEU A 89 27.81 -27.90 -8.65
CA LEU A 89 26.68 -27.04 -9.06
C LEU A 89 27.03 -26.27 -10.34
N THR A 90 28.28 -25.80 -10.45
CA THR A 90 28.77 -25.02 -11.61
C THR A 90 28.87 -25.89 -12.86
N GLU A 91 29.29 -27.15 -12.71
CA GLU A 91 29.36 -28.12 -13.80
C GLU A 91 27.95 -28.44 -14.36
N LYS A 92 26.97 -28.63 -13.46
CA LYS A 92 25.56 -28.90 -13.84
C LYS A 92 24.87 -27.70 -14.48
N LEU A 93 25.20 -26.48 -14.05
CA LEU A 93 24.69 -25.26 -14.70
C LEU A 93 25.28 -25.10 -16.11
N SER A 94 26.55 -25.41 -16.29
CA SER A 94 27.23 -25.31 -17.58
C SER A 94 26.66 -26.30 -18.60
N SER A 95 26.38 -27.53 -18.18
CA SER A 95 25.77 -28.54 -19.07
C SER A 95 24.33 -28.19 -19.45
N LEU A 96 23.55 -27.60 -18.54
CA LEU A 96 22.21 -27.11 -18.84
C LEU A 96 22.23 -25.95 -19.84
N ALA A 97 23.18 -25.02 -19.70
CA ALA A 97 23.35 -23.91 -20.63
C ALA A 97 23.69 -24.40 -22.05
N GLU A 98 24.58 -25.39 -22.17
CA GLU A 98 24.92 -26.03 -23.45
C GLU A 98 23.68 -26.67 -24.10
N GLN A 99 22.89 -27.38 -23.29
CA GLN A 99 21.71 -28.11 -23.75
C GLN A 99 20.57 -27.16 -24.20
N LEU A 100 20.48 -25.97 -23.62
CA LEU A 100 19.56 -24.92 -24.07
C LEU A 100 20.04 -24.25 -25.36
N GLN A 101 21.35 -24.01 -25.50
CA GLN A 101 21.91 -23.39 -26.71
C GLN A 101 21.78 -24.32 -27.93
N GLU A 102 21.95 -25.63 -27.75
CA GLU A 102 21.73 -26.65 -28.79
C GLU A 102 20.25 -26.78 -29.19
N ASN A 103 19.34 -26.76 -28.21
CA ASN A 103 17.90 -26.90 -28.50
C ASN A 103 17.24 -25.59 -28.95
N TYR A 104 17.89 -24.45 -28.74
CA TYR A 104 17.36 -23.13 -29.11
C TYR A 104 18.48 -22.19 -29.54
N PRO A 105 19.03 -22.36 -30.76
CA PRO A 105 20.06 -21.45 -31.27
C PRO A 105 19.45 -20.05 -31.38
N ALA A 106 20.00 -19.10 -30.62
CA ALA A 106 19.62 -17.70 -30.69
C ALA A 106 19.75 -17.19 -32.14
N SER A 107 18.63 -16.80 -32.76
CA SER A 107 18.63 -16.18 -34.09
C SER A 107 19.36 -14.82 -34.01
N ILE A 108 20.56 -14.76 -34.58
CA ILE A 108 21.29 -13.50 -34.78
C ILE A 108 20.70 -12.86 -36.03
N GLU A 109 19.71 -12.00 -35.88
CA GLU A 109 19.32 -11.08 -36.95
C GLU A 109 19.11 -9.68 -36.35
N GLY A 110 20.24 -9.08 -36.00
CA GLY A 110 20.28 -7.79 -35.34
C GLY A 110 21.60 -7.07 -35.52
N GLU A 111 22.38 -7.34 -36.58
CA GLU A 111 23.59 -6.58 -36.86
C GLU A 111 24.02 -6.70 -38.32
N ARG A 112 23.38 -5.92 -39.20
CA ARG A 112 23.98 -5.27 -40.39
C ARG A 112 22.89 -4.56 -41.19
N ALA A 113 22.75 -3.25 -41.00
CA ALA A 113 22.54 -2.25 -42.06
C ALA A 113 22.21 -0.88 -41.45
N ILE A 114 23.18 -0.27 -40.77
CA ILE A 114 23.31 1.18 -40.80
C ILE A 114 23.90 1.53 -42.17
N ASN A 115 23.08 1.92 -43.14
CA ASN A 115 23.41 2.83 -44.23
C ASN A 115 22.17 3.14 -45.09
N GLU A 116 21.62 4.33 -44.82
CA GLU A 116 21.03 5.31 -45.74
C GLU A 116 20.15 4.89 -46.94
N ALA A 117 18.89 5.36 -46.84
CA ALA A 117 18.11 6.09 -47.86
C ALA A 117 17.71 5.40 -49.18
N ASN A 118 16.42 5.06 -49.29
CA ASN A 118 15.43 5.62 -50.25
C ASN A 118 14.12 4.80 -50.19
N GLY A 119 12.97 5.45 -49.91
CA GLY A 119 11.64 4.80 -49.95
C GLY A 119 11.02 4.78 -51.36
N PRO A 120 9.68 4.62 -51.52
CA PRO A 120 8.70 3.87 -50.73
C PRO A 120 8.01 2.78 -51.59
N ALA A 121 7.37 1.76 -51.00
CA ALA A 121 6.45 0.90 -51.76
C ALA A 121 5.28 0.43 -50.88
N ALA A 122 4.10 0.89 -51.28
CA ALA A 122 2.82 0.66 -50.64
C ALA A 122 2.26 -0.74 -50.93
N LEU A 123 1.66 -1.32 -49.89
CA LEU A 123 0.36 -2.02 -49.87
C LEU A 123 0.00 -2.87 -51.11
N ALA A 124 0.28 -4.18 -51.02
CA ALA A 124 -0.39 -5.20 -51.81
C ALA A 124 -1.28 -6.05 -50.89
N SER A 125 -2.57 -5.97 -51.14
CA SER A 125 -3.67 -6.69 -50.52
C SER A 125 -3.53 -8.21 -50.70
N TYR A 126 -3.79 -8.98 -49.63
CA TYR A 126 -4.18 -10.38 -49.76
C TYR A 126 -5.64 -10.51 -49.32
N THR A 127 -6.50 -10.84 -50.29
CA THR A 127 -7.82 -11.40 -50.02
C THR A 127 -7.60 -12.88 -49.71
N ALA A 128 -7.97 -13.32 -48.51
CA ALA A 128 -8.17 -14.73 -48.20
C ALA A 128 -9.64 -14.95 -47.85
N ILE A 129 -10.22 -15.90 -48.57
CA ILE A 129 -11.60 -16.38 -48.55
C ILE A 129 -12.03 -16.74 -47.12
N VAL A 130 -13.23 -16.30 -46.72
CA VAL A 130 -13.91 -16.72 -45.50
C VAL A 130 -14.67 -18.03 -45.80
N PRO A 131 -14.33 -19.18 -45.19
CA PRO A 131 -15.24 -20.29 -45.09
C PRO A 131 -16.21 -20.01 -43.94
N ASP A 132 -17.50 -20.02 -44.26
CA ASP A 132 -18.61 -20.02 -43.32
C ASP A 132 -18.54 -21.28 -42.44
N LEU A 133 -18.27 -21.10 -41.14
CA LEU A 133 -18.38 -22.10 -40.07
C LEU A 133 -18.81 -21.36 -38.78
N PRO A 134 -19.60 -22.02 -37.91
CA PRO A 134 -20.56 -21.38 -37.01
C PRO A 134 -19.89 -20.49 -35.96
N LEU A 135 -20.61 -19.45 -35.50
CA LEU A 135 -20.27 -18.65 -34.32
C LEU A 135 -20.08 -19.57 -33.09
N GLU A 136 -18.86 -20.08 -32.91
CA GLU A 136 -18.36 -20.45 -31.59
C GLU A 136 -18.04 -19.13 -30.89
N THR A 137 -18.91 -18.77 -29.95
CA THR A 137 -18.71 -17.69 -28.98
C THR A 137 -17.33 -17.81 -28.35
N SER A 138 -16.36 -17.09 -28.93
CA SER A 138 -15.06 -16.85 -28.31
C SER A 138 -15.29 -15.92 -27.12
N GLN A 139 -15.69 -16.49 -25.99
CA GLN A 139 -15.49 -15.87 -24.69
C GLN A 139 -13.98 -15.79 -24.50
N LYS A 140 -13.38 -14.66 -24.92
CA LYS A 140 -12.13 -14.19 -24.32
C LYS A 140 -12.34 -14.29 -22.81
N PRO A 141 -11.40 -14.86 -22.02
CA PRO A 141 -11.41 -14.66 -20.59
C PRO A 141 -11.53 -13.15 -20.39
N GLN A 142 -12.64 -12.69 -19.79
CA GLN A 142 -12.72 -11.29 -19.43
C GLN A 142 -11.56 -11.09 -18.47
N ARG A 143 -10.48 -10.46 -18.94
CA ARG A 143 -9.55 -9.79 -18.03
C ARG A 143 -10.44 -8.81 -17.31
N GLN A 144 -10.88 -9.17 -16.12
CA GLN A 144 -11.54 -8.24 -15.23
C GLN A 144 -10.53 -7.09 -15.11
N PRO A 145 -10.85 -5.89 -15.60
CA PRO A 145 -9.94 -4.76 -15.46
C PRO A 145 -9.61 -4.63 -13.97
N PRO A 146 -8.39 -4.20 -13.60
CA PRO A 146 -8.03 -4.04 -12.20
C PRO A 146 -9.12 -3.21 -11.51
N SER A 147 -9.89 -3.86 -10.63
CA SER A 147 -11.02 -3.23 -9.98
C SER A 147 -10.46 -2.15 -9.08
N SER A 148 -10.86 -0.92 -9.34
CA SER A 148 -10.41 0.19 -8.51
C SER A 148 -10.97 0.02 -7.10
N ILE A 149 -10.10 0.13 -6.11
CA ILE A 149 -10.44 -0.01 -4.69
C ILE A 149 -10.99 1.34 -4.23
N ALA A 150 -12.27 1.35 -3.83
CA ALA A 150 -12.88 2.50 -3.18
C ALA A 150 -12.77 2.32 -1.66
N PHE A 151 -12.35 3.37 -0.98
CA PHE A 151 -12.22 3.34 0.48
C PHE A 151 -12.51 4.72 1.07
N LYS A 152 -12.86 4.72 2.34
CA LYS A 152 -13.16 5.91 3.14
C LYS A 152 -12.15 6.02 4.25
N ILE A 153 -11.61 7.22 4.46
CA ILE A 153 -10.85 7.55 5.66
C ILE A 153 -11.77 8.30 6.60
N LEU A 154 -11.77 7.93 7.88
CA LEU A 154 -12.65 8.50 8.88
C LEU A 154 -11.84 9.10 10.00
N GLN A 155 -12.24 10.30 10.41
CA GLN A 155 -11.78 10.90 11.66
C GLN A 155 -12.79 10.55 12.75
N LEU A 156 -12.32 9.89 13.80
CA LEU A 156 -13.16 9.39 14.89
C LEU A 156 -12.73 9.96 16.23
N ARG A 157 -13.74 10.21 17.07
CA ARG A 157 -13.56 10.53 18.49
C ARG A 157 -13.28 9.29 19.32
N ASP A 158 -13.84 8.14 18.92
CA ASP A 158 -13.71 6.84 19.58
C ASP A 158 -13.88 5.74 18.52
N ASP A 159 -13.13 4.65 18.64
CA ASP A 159 -13.09 3.52 17.71
C ASP A 159 -14.04 2.38 18.09
N SER A 160 -14.53 2.33 19.34
CA SER A 160 -15.33 1.20 19.86
C SER A 160 -16.54 0.87 18.98
N LEU A 161 -17.29 1.90 18.55
CA LEU A 161 -18.47 1.70 17.69
C LEU A 161 -18.09 1.17 16.31
N LEU A 162 -16.95 1.60 15.77
CA LEU A 162 -16.50 1.10 14.47
C LEU A 162 -16.03 -0.35 14.58
N LEU A 163 -15.35 -0.72 15.67
CA LEU A 163 -14.88 -2.09 15.90
C LEU A 163 -16.06 -3.07 16.04
N ASP A 164 -17.14 -2.66 16.69
CA ASP A 164 -18.36 -3.46 16.84
C ASP A 164 -19.26 -3.46 15.59
N ALA A 165 -19.13 -2.46 14.71
CA ALA A 165 -19.98 -2.33 13.52
C ALA A 165 -19.70 -3.43 12.47
N THR A 166 -20.78 -3.91 11.86
CA THR A 166 -20.74 -4.86 10.73
C THR A 166 -20.57 -4.12 9.40
N TYR A 167 -20.14 -4.85 8.37
CA TYR A 167 -19.90 -4.28 7.03
C TYR A 167 -21.20 -3.70 6.45
N GLU A 168 -22.32 -4.42 6.62
CA GLU A 168 -23.62 -4.05 6.11
C GLU A 168 -24.15 -2.75 6.74
N GLN A 169 -23.96 -2.59 8.06
CA GLN A 169 -24.39 -1.38 8.77
C GLN A 169 -23.63 -0.14 8.31
N VAL A 170 -22.33 -0.30 8.07
CA VAL A 170 -21.45 0.77 7.58
C VAL A 170 -21.77 1.15 6.14
N GLU A 171 -22.07 0.17 5.28
CA GLU A 171 -22.49 0.40 3.89
C GLU A 171 -23.88 1.05 3.80
N GLU A 172 -24.81 0.67 4.66
CA GLU A 172 -26.17 1.21 4.68
C GLU A 172 -26.20 2.66 5.15
N ASP A 173 -25.67 2.92 6.34
CA ASP A 173 -25.68 4.25 6.95
C ASP A 173 -24.54 4.39 7.98
N LEU A 174 -23.41 4.86 7.48
CA LEU A 174 -22.20 5.10 8.27
C LEU A 174 -22.42 6.09 9.43
N ASP A 175 -23.14 7.18 9.17
CA ASP A 175 -23.45 8.21 10.16
C ASP A 175 -24.29 7.64 11.30
N LYS A 176 -25.23 6.74 10.99
CA LYS A 176 -26.03 6.05 12.00
C LYS A 176 -25.26 4.96 12.73
N ALA A 177 -24.40 4.23 12.04
CA ALA A 177 -23.59 3.15 12.63
C ALA A 177 -22.61 3.70 13.68
N LEU A 178 -21.96 4.82 13.38
CA LEU A 178 -20.97 5.46 14.27
C LEU A 178 -21.60 6.56 15.14
N GLY A 179 -22.75 7.09 14.77
CA GLY A 179 -23.45 8.13 15.50
C GLY A 179 -22.54 9.34 15.72
N THR A 180 -22.41 9.76 16.99
CA THR A 180 -21.62 10.95 17.30
C THR A 180 -20.10 10.71 17.32
N THR A 181 -19.62 9.46 17.24
CA THR A 181 -18.16 9.21 17.25
C THR A 181 -17.52 9.62 15.93
N LEU A 182 -18.30 9.65 14.84
CA LEU A 182 -17.87 10.14 13.54
C LEU A 182 -17.71 11.67 13.54
N ILE A 183 -16.57 12.14 13.01
CA ILE A 183 -16.26 13.57 12.90
C ILE A 183 -16.22 14.00 11.44
N SER A 184 -15.46 13.28 10.60
CA SER A 184 -15.38 13.53 9.16
C SER A 184 -15.18 12.23 8.40
N VAL A 185 -15.53 12.26 7.12
CA VAL A 185 -15.38 11.16 6.16
C VAL A 185 -14.81 11.70 4.87
N ASP A 186 -13.75 11.07 4.41
CA ASP A 186 -13.07 11.41 3.17
C ASP A 186 -13.09 10.21 2.22
N ASP A 187 -13.64 10.42 1.02
CA ASP A 187 -13.82 9.40 0.00
C ASP A 187 -12.63 9.34 -0.95
N TYR A 188 -12.02 8.16 -1.08
CA TYR A 188 -10.88 7.93 -1.94
C TYR A 188 -11.07 6.72 -2.86
N ARG A 189 -10.25 6.73 -3.91
CA ARG A 189 -10.18 5.66 -4.88
C ARG A 189 -8.73 5.48 -5.32
N LEU A 190 -8.28 4.24 -5.31
CA LEU A 190 -6.94 3.86 -5.75
C LEU A 190 -7.03 2.70 -6.74
N MET A 191 -6.10 2.68 -7.70
CA MET A 191 -5.96 1.55 -8.62
C MET A 191 -4.92 0.57 -8.06
N PRO A 192 -5.11 -0.75 -8.21
CA PRO A 192 -4.06 -1.72 -7.93
C PRO A 192 -2.73 -1.34 -8.62
N GLY A 193 -1.61 -1.58 -7.93
CA GLY A 193 -0.27 -1.21 -8.39
C GLY A 193 0.07 0.29 -8.32
N HIS A 194 -0.87 1.14 -7.90
CA HIS A 194 -0.63 2.58 -7.79
C HIS A 194 -0.31 3.00 -6.36
N PHE A 195 0.54 4.01 -6.27
CA PHE A 195 0.85 4.74 -5.05
C PHE A 195 0.28 6.16 -5.13
N LYS A 196 -0.27 6.67 -4.03
CA LYS A 196 -0.73 8.06 -3.93
C LYS A 196 -0.39 8.64 -2.57
N PHE A 197 0.24 9.81 -2.55
CA PHE A 197 0.42 10.59 -1.33
C PHE A 197 -0.58 11.74 -1.28
N ILE A 198 -1.15 11.97 -0.10
CA ILE A 198 -2.04 13.10 0.20
C ILE A 198 -1.31 13.95 1.24
N GLU A 199 -1.20 15.25 0.93
CA GLU A 199 -0.52 16.22 1.78
C GLU A 199 -1.20 16.39 3.14
N HIS A 200 -0.45 16.94 4.09
CA HIS A 200 -0.86 17.13 5.47
C HIS A 200 -2.01 18.13 5.63
N GLU A 201 -3.21 17.61 5.93
CA GLU A 201 -4.40 18.42 6.21
C GLU A 201 -4.62 18.60 7.72
N GLU A 202 -5.17 19.74 8.13
CA GLU A 202 -5.53 20.02 9.53
C GLU A 202 -6.62 19.05 10.02
N LEU A 203 -6.37 18.38 11.14
CA LEU A 203 -7.34 17.47 11.75
C LEU A 203 -8.45 18.24 12.48
N ASN A 204 -9.52 17.55 12.85
CA ASN A 204 -10.42 18.11 13.85
C ASN A 204 -9.81 18.01 15.25
N GLU A 205 -10.01 19.02 16.10
CA GLU A 205 -9.47 19.01 17.47
C GLU A 205 -9.99 17.86 18.34
N ARG A 206 -11.13 17.27 17.95
CA ARG A 206 -11.77 16.16 18.65
C ARG A 206 -11.34 14.78 18.12
N THR A 207 -10.54 14.73 17.06
CA THR A 207 -10.09 13.49 16.43
C THR A 207 -9.04 12.81 17.29
N ARG A 208 -9.30 11.56 17.66
CA ARG A 208 -8.38 10.73 18.46
C ARG A 208 -7.95 9.48 17.72
N TYR A 209 -8.73 9.07 16.72
CA TYR A 209 -8.49 7.89 15.92
C TYR A 209 -8.70 8.23 14.45
N ILE A 210 -7.85 7.65 13.61
CA ILE A 210 -8.03 7.60 12.16
C ILE A 210 -8.41 6.17 11.83
N ALA A 211 -9.47 6.02 11.05
CA ALA A 211 -9.91 4.73 10.58
C ALA A 211 -9.94 4.70 9.05
N VAL A 212 -9.85 3.50 8.50
CA VAL A 212 -10.15 3.24 7.10
C VAL A 212 -11.25 2.21 7.00
N ILE A 213 -12.09 2.36 5.98
CA ILE A 213 -13.09 1.39 5.58
C ILE A 213 -12.92 1.18 4.08
N ALA A 214 -12.59 -0.04 3.69
CA ALA A 214 -12.35 -0.40 2.31
C ALA A 214 -13.53 -1.20 1.76
N ARG A 215 -14.03 -0.82 0.58
CA ARG A 215 -15.02 -1.59 -0.15
C ARG A 215 -14.29 -2.61 -1.01
N LEU A 216 -14.21 -3.84 -0.51
CA LEU A 216 -13.60 -4.97 -1.19
C LEU A 216 -14.67 -5.71 -2.00
N ALA A 217 -14.39 -5.99 -3.27
CA ALA A 217 -15.36 -6.54 -4.20
C ALA A 217 -15.63 -8.05 -3.99
N ASP A 218 -14.64 -8.79 -3.49
CA ASP A 218 -14.61 -10.25 -3.61
C ASP A 218 -14.83 -11.02 -2.30
N ASP A 219 -14.65 -10.38 -1.14
CA ASP A 219 -14.90 -11.01 0.17
C ASP A 219 -15.22 -9.97 1.28
N PRO A 220 -16.46 -9.94 1.80
CA PRO A 220 -16.84 -9.07 2.92
C PRO A 220 -16.33 -9.57 4.29
N GLN A 221 -15.81 -10.80 4.39
CA GLN A 221 -15.19 -11.35 5.61
C GLN A 221 -13.70 -10.98 5.74
N GLY A 222 -13.11 -10.38 4.70
CA GLY A 222 -11.74 -9.86 4.74
C GLY A 222 -11.56 -8.76 5.78
N ASN A 223 -10.31 -8.37 6.07
CA ASN A 223 -10.05 -7.25 6.97
C ASN A 223 -10.36 -5.93 6.25
N TRP A 224 -11.64 -5.54 6.21
CA TRP A 224 -12.12 -4.38 5.47
C TRP A 224 -12.02 -3.06 6.25
N LYS A 225 -11.64 -3.11 7.53
CA LYS A 225 -11.49 -1.93 8.39
C LYS A 225 -10.25 -2.03 9.25
N ASP A 226 -9.61 -0.90 9.49
CA ASP A 226 -8.52 -0.80 10.47
C ASP A 226 -8.51 0.59 11.11
N THR A 227 -7.90 0.71 12.28
CA THR A 227 -7.91 1.92 13.09
C THR A 227 -6.56 2.18 13.73
N VAL A 228 -6.15 3.44 13.75
CA VAL A 228 -4.93 3.87 14.45
C VAL A 228 -5.20 5.08 15.32
N ARG A 229 -4.58 5.10 16.49
CA ARG A 229 -4.69 6.20 17.45
C ARG A 229 -3.67 7.29 17.12
N ILE A 230 -4.11 8.55 17.21
CA ILE A 230 -3.28 9.72 16.91
C ILE A 230 -3.41 10.79 18.00
N GLN A 231 -2.52 11.79 18.01
CA GLN A 231 -2.65 12.93 18.91
C GLN A 231 -3.28 14.14 18.20
N PRO A 232 -4.34 14.74 18.75
CA PRO A 232 -5.06 15.83 18.08
C PRO A 232 -4.30 17.15 17.98
N ARG A 233 -3.18 17.34 18.71
CA ARG A 233 -2.47 18.62 18.78
C ARG A 233 -0.96 18.47 18.78
N GLY A 234 -0.28 19.34 18.04
CA GLY A 234 1.17 19.53 18.09
C GLY A 234 1.99 18.57 17.22
N TYR A 235 1.36 17.79 16.35
CA TYR A 235 2.05 16.79 15.52
C TYR A 235 1.66 16.87 14.05
N ASN A 236 2.62 16.48 13.19
CA ASN A 236 2.39 16.09 11.81
C ASN A 236 2.44 14.56 11.77
N HIS A 237 1.28 13.95 11.62
CA HIS A 237 1.12 12.51 11.49
C HIS A 237 1.21 12.12 10.01
N THR A 238 1.96 11.05 9.73
CA THR A 238 1.87 10.38 8.44
C THR A 238 1.35 8.96 8.66
N VAL A 239 0.23 8.65 8.04
CA VAL A 239 -0.39 7.31 8.11
C VAL A 239 -0.29 6.65 6.76
N HIS A 240 0.22 5.41 6.76
CA HIS A 240 0.30 4.57 5.59
C HIS A 240 -0.89 3.62 5.53
N VAL A 241 -1.59 3.63 4.40
CA VAL A 241 -2.73 2.76 4.11
C VAL A 241 -2.28 1.76 3.05
N HIS A 242 -2.23 0.50 3.46
CA HIS A 242 -1.78 -0.62 2.64
C HIS A 242 -2.95 -1.52 2.28
N PHE A 243 -3.15 -1.80 1.00
CA PHE A 243 -4.17 -2.73 0.50
C PHE A 243 -3.50 -3.96 -0.08
N GLU A 244 -3.75 -5.13 0.52
CA GLU A 244 -3.19 -6.42 0.09
C GLU A 244 -4.14 -7.57 0.44
N ASN A 245 -4.15 -8.64 -0.36
CA ASN A 245 -4.88 -9.89 -0.08
C ASN A 245 -6.37 -9.68 0.23
N ASN A 246 -7.02 -8.71 -0.41
CA ASN A 246 -8.39 -8.32 -0.11
C ASN A 246 -8.57 -7.99 1.39
N GLY A 247 -7.65 -7.18 1.91
CA GLY A 247 -7.69 -6.55 3.22
C GLY A 247 -7.06 -5.16 3.17
N VAL A 248 -7.30 -4.38 4.21
CA VAL A 248 -6.69 -3.08 4.45
C VAL A 248 -5.97 -3.06 5.79
N GLU A 249 -4.80 -2.44 5.82
CA GLU A 249 -4.01 -2.24 7.03
C GLU A 249 -3.60 -0.78 7.15
N LEU A 250 -3.76 -0.22 8.35
CA LEU A 250 -3.28 1.11 8.72
C LEU A 250 -2.04 0.97 9.57
N ARG A 251 -0.96 1.52 9.04
CA ARG A 251 0.28 1.66 9.78
C ARG A 251 0.58 3.12 9.97
N HIS A 252 0.85 3.47 11.21
CA HIS A 252 1.31 4.80 11.52
C HIS A 252 2.82 4.83 11.36
N ASP A 253 3.28 5.67 10.44
CA ASP A 253 4.65 5.64 9.91
C ASP A 253 5.55 6.60 10.68
N SER A 254 5.09 7.83 10.88
CA SER A 254 5.87 8.84 11.58
C SER A 254 5.01 9.85 12.34
N GLU A 255 5.49 10.23 13.54
CA GLU A 255 5.02 11.39 14.30
C GLU A 255 6.15 12.39 14.39
N LEU A 256 6.06 13.43 13.58
CA LEU A 256 6.97 14.55 13.72
C LEU A 256 6.26 15.61 14.54
N ARG A 257 6.84 15.94 15.69
CA ARG A 257 6.39 17.09 16.47
C ARG A 257 6.52 18.33 15.61
N ARG A 258 5.47 19.17 15.56
CA ARG A 258 5.57 20.44 14.83
C ARG A 258 6.53 21.37 15.56
N ASP A 259 7.50 21.88 14.81
CA ASP A 259 8.32 23.00 15.26
C ASP A 259 7.42 24.24 15.44
N PRO A 260 7.68 25.04 16.48
CA PRO A 260 6.91 26.25 16.78
C PRO A 260 7.11 27.39 15.76
#